data_AF-A0A101ER78-F1
#
_entry.id   AF-A0A101ER78-F1
#
_cell.length_a   1.000
_cell.length_b   1.000
_cell.length_c   1.000
_cell.angle_alpha   90.00
_cell.angle_beta   90.00
_cell.angle_gamma   90.00
#
_symmetry.space_group_name_H-M   'P 1'
#
loop_
_entity.id
_entity.type
_entity.pdbx_description
1 polymer ?
#
loop_
_entity_poly.entity_id
_entity_poly.type
_entity_poly.pdbx_seq_one_letter_code
_entity_poly.pdbx_strand_id
1 'polypeptide(L)'
;MDFRYILRIHISEEAAKEILNNGKIQKQASEVKNKLYYDNALVIESEPGYDVDEDLIMMVITAYGKPAKAEGYLVVNGKERKVFDGMLDPRKPLSIHQTETEQEFEEEEDEY
;
A
#
# COMPACT_ATOMS: atom_id res chain seq x y z
N MET A 1 -1.72 19.91 -5.82
CA MET A 1 -2.21 19.24 -4.60
C MET A 1 -1.11 18.31 -4.15
N ASP A 2 -0.64 18.44 -2.91
CA ASP A 2 0.36 17.53 -2.35
C ASP A 2 -0.38 16.32 -1.80
N PHE A 3 -0.38 15.25 -2.60
CA PHE A 3 -0.92 13.95 -2.21
C PHE A 3 0.15 12.87 -2.37
N ARG A 4 0.16 11.89 -1.47
CA ARG A 4 1.03 10.71 -1.56
C ARG A 4 0.28 9.49 -1.08
N TYR A 5 0.62 8.34 -1.63
CA TYR A 5 0.06 7.06 -1.23
C TYR A 5 1.06 6.30 -0.38
N ILE A 6 0.57 5.66 0.67
CA ILE A 6 1.36 4.84 1.59
C ILE A 6 0.67 3.48 1.68
N LEU A 7 1.36 2.44 1.26
CA LEU A 7 0.91 1.06 1.41
C LEU A 7 1.70 0.38 2.52
N ARG A 8 1.01 -0.13 3.54
CA ARG A 8 1.61 -0.89 4.65
C ARG A 8 1.26 -2.36 4.49
N ILE A 9 2.26 -3.21 4.38
CA ILE A 9 2.11 -4.65 4.23
C ILE A 9 2.60 -5.31 5.52
N HIS A 10 1.67 -5.94 6.24
CA HIS A 10 1.91 -6.57 7.53
C HIS A 10 2.61 -7.91 7.33
N ILE A 11 3.93 -7.87 7.42
CA ILE A 11 4.83 -9.03 7.36
C ILE A 11 5.84 -8.95 8.51
N SER A 12 6.45 -10.09 8.85
CA SER A 12 7.50 -10.16 9.86
C SER A 12 8.73 -9.32 9.47
N GLU A 13 9.44 -8.79 10.46
CA GLU A 13 10.67 -8.02 10.25
C GLU A 13 11.71 -8.77 9.42
N GLU A 14 11.89 -10.08 9.66
CA GLU A 14 12.82 -10.92 8.90
C GLU A 14 12.49 -10.92 7.40
N ALA A 15 11.22 -11.15 7.07
CA ALA A 15 10.75 -11.12 5.69
C ALA A 15 10.85 -9.73 5.05
N ALA A 16 10.54 -8.68 5.81
CA ALA A 16 10.72 -7.30 5.35
C ALA A 16 12.19 -7.00 5.03
N LYS A 17 13.13 -7.46 5.88
CA LYS A 17 14.57 -7.32 5.62
C LYS A 17 15.00 -8.08 4.38
N GLU A 18 14.50 -9.28 4.12
CA GLU A 18 14.81 -10.01 2.89
C GLU A 18 14.35 -9.24 1.64
N ILE A 19 13.14 -8.67 1.68
CA ILE A 19 12.58 -7.86 0.59
C ILE A 19 13.36 -6.55 0.41
N LEU A 20 13.71 -5.88 1.51
CA LEU A 20 14.49 -4.63 1.46
C LEU A 20 15.92 -4.86 0.96
N ASN A 21 16.52 -6.02 1.24
CA ASN A 21 17.83 -6.41 0.70
C ASN A 21 17.77 -6.88 -0.76
N ASN A 22 16.58 -7.02 -1.35
CA ASN A 22 16.44 -7.42 -2.74
C ASN A 22 16.71 -6.24 -3.67
N GLY A 23 17.89 -6.23 -4.27
CA GLY A 23 18.34 -5.16 -5.17
C GLY A 23 17.43 -4.90 -6.37
N LYS A 24 16.65 -5.89 -6.84
CA LYS A 24 15.68 -5.68 -7.92
C LYS A 24 14.48 -4.85 -7.46
N ILE A 25 13.96 -5.14 -6.27
CA ILE A 25 12.81 -4.44 -5.69
C ILE A 25 13.20 -2.99 -5.35
N GLN A 26 14.36 -2.79 -4.75
CA GLN A 26 14.89 -1.45 -4.46
C GLN A 26 15.11 -0.61 -5.73
N LYS A 27 15.58 -1.25 -6.80
CA LYS A 27 15.76 -0.59 -8.09
C LYS A 27 14.41 -0.18 -8.69
N GLN A 28 13.45 -1.11 -8.78
CA GLN A 28 12.10 -0.80 -9.27
C GLN A 28 11.47 0.34 -8.49
N ALA A 29 11.55 0.28 -7.15
CA ALA A 29 11.03 1.31 -6.27
C ALA A 29 11.60 2.70 -6.61
N SER A 30 12.92 2.78 -6.81
CA SER A 30 13.56 4.03 -7.20
C SER A 30 13.13 4.50 -8.60
N GLU A 31 12.93 3.57 -9.55
CA GLU A 31 12.48 3.87 -10.92
C GLU A 31 11.04 4.41 -10.94
N VAL A 32 10.16 3.83 -10.12
CA VAL A 32 8.75 4.22 -10.01
C VAL A 32 8.49 5.27 -8.94
N LYS A 33 9.54 5.91 -8.40
CA LYS A 33 9.42 6.99 -7.40
C LYS A 33 8.66 6.59 -6.15
N ASN A 34 8.97 5.39 -5.67
CA ASN A 34 8.45 4.80 -4.44
C ASN A 34 9.62 4.52 -3.49
N LYS A 35 9.42 4.73 -2.20
CA LYS A 35 10.36 4.40 -1.13
C LYS A 35 9.87 3.18 -0.39
N LEU A 36 10.76 2.22 -0.13
CA LEU A 36 10.47 1.09 0.75
C LEU A 36 11.27 1.21 2.04
N TYR A 37 10.59 1.00 3.15
CA TYR A 37 11.20 0.90 4.47
C TYR A 37 10.35 0.02 5.38
N TYR A 38 10.90 -0.37 6.52
CA TYR A 38 10.17 -1.15 7.52
C TYR A 38 9.86 -0.27 8.73
N ASP A 39 8.58 -0.21 9.10
CA ASP A 39 8.09 0.47 10.30
C ASP A 39 6.90 -0.32 10.87
N ASN A 40 7.17 -1.32 11.71
CA ASN A 40 6.23 -2.37 12.18
C ASN A 40 5.60 -3.25 11.06
N ALA A 41 5.46 -2.71 9.86
CA ALA A 41 5.05 -3.33 8.61
C ALA A 41 6.01 -2.87 7.51
N LEU A 42 6.04 -3.58 6.38
CA LEU A 42 6.76 -3.12 5.20
C LEU A 42 5.96 -1.99 4.56
N VAL A 43 6.54 -0.80 4.52
CA VAL A 43 5.88 0.41 4.01
C VAL A 43 6.43 0.75 2.63
N ILE A 44 5.51 0.99 1.69
CA ILE A 44 5.78 1.52 0.36
C ILE A 44 5.16 2.92 0.32
N GLU A 45 5.99 3.96 0.26
CA GLU A 45 5.55 5.35 0.18
C GLU A 45 5.86 5.90 -1.21
N SER A 46 4.85 6.40 -1.93
CA SER A 46 5.05 7.08 -3.20
C SER A 46 5.51 8.53 -2.99
N GLU A 47 6.31 9.05 -3.93
CA GLU A 47 6.62 10.47 -3.98
C GLU A 47 5.35 11.32 -4.21
N PRO A 48 5.33 12.59 -3.74
CA PRO A 48 4.15 13.44 -3.90
C PRO A 48 3.78 13.61 -5.37
N GLY A 49 2.50 13.34 -5.69
CA GLY A 49 1.97 13.35 -7.05
C GLY A 49 2.18 12.06 -7.85
N TYR A 50 2.70 11.00 -7.22
CA TYR A 50 2.83 9.67 -7.81
C TYR A 50 1.97 8.65 -7.06
N ASP A 51 1.56 7.61 -7.78
CA ASP A 51 0.84 6.46 -7.24
C ASP A 51 1.81 5.34 -6.80
N VAL A 52 1.30 4.41 -6.00
CA VAL A 52 2.03 3.18 -5.69
C VAL A 52 1.95 2.27 -6.92
N ASP A 53 3.11 1.84 -7.39
CA ASP A 53 3.23 0.98 -8.58
C ASP A 53 2.73 -0.45 -8.28
N GLU A 54 1.80 -0.94 -9.10
CA GLU A 54 1.22 -2.29 -8.94
C GLU A 54 2.26 -3.40 -9.15
N ASP A 55 3.19 -3.22 -10.09
CA ASP A 55 4.28 -4.17 -10.36
C ASP A 55 5.23 -4.26 -9.15
N LEU A 56 5.54 -3.15 -8.49
CA LEU A 56 6.30 -3.13 -7.25
C LEU A 56 5.58 -3.89 -6.13
N ILE A 57 4.28 -3.69 -5.96
CA ILE A 57 3.46 -4.43 -4.98
C ILE A 57 3.52 -5.94 -5.29
N MET A 58 3.33 -6.31 -6.57
CA MET A 58 3.42 -7.69 -7.01
C MET A 58 4.79 -8.30 -6.71
N MET A 59 5.87 -7.59 -6.99
CA MET A 59 7.22 -8.07 -6.71
C MET A 59 7.46 -8.29 -5.22
N VAL A 60 6.97 -7.38 -4.38
CA VAL A 60 7.07 -7.47 -2.92
C VAL A 60 6.31 -8.68 -2.38
N ILE A 61 5.04 -8.86 -2.77
CA ILE A 61 4.23 -9.99 -2.28
C ILE A 61 4.73 -11.32 -2.85
N THR A 62 5.22 -11.33 -4.10
CA THR A 62 5.80 -12.51 -4.75
C THR A 62 7.10 -12.93 -4.05
N ALA A 63 7.93 -11.96 -3.67
CA ALA A 63 9.15 -12.22 -2.90
C ALA A 63 8.83 -12.76 -1.50
N TYR A 64 7.75 -12.28 -0.88
CA TYR A 64 7.26 -12.83 0.38
C TYR A 64 6.71 -14.27 0.24
N GLY A 65 6.09 -14.58 -0.90
CA GLY A 65 5.65 -15.93 -1.26
C GLY A 65 4.42 -16.44 -0.51
N LYS A 66 3.80 -15.60 0.33
CA LYS A 66 2.59 -15.90 1.12
C LYS A 66 1.61 -14.73 1.03
N PRO A 67 0.31 -14.95 1.26
CA PRO A 67 -0.62 -13.85 1.44
C PRO A 67 -0.24 -13.00 2.67
N ALA A 68 -0.37 -11.69 2.55
CA ALA A 68 -0.13 -10.74 3.62
C ALA A 68 -1.28 -9.74 3.73
N LYS A 69 -1.61 -9.32 4.95
CA LYS A 69 -2.54 -8.22 5.16
C LYS A 69 -1.88 -6.93 4.69
N ALA A 70 -2.61 -6.08 3.99
CA ALA A 70 -2.12 -4.77 3.58
C ALA A 70 -3.18 -3.68 3.79
N GLU A 71 -2.69 -2.47 4.06
CA GLU A 71 -3.48 -1.28 4.31
C GLU A 71 -2.93 -0.14 3.45
N GLY A 72 -3.78 0.51 2.67
CA GLY A 72 -3.41 1.65 1.84
C GLY A 72 -3.96 2.93 2.44
N TYR A 73 -3.11 3.95 2.48
CA TYR A 73 -3.41 5.26 3.01
C TYR A 73 -3.12 6.30 1.94
N LEU A 74 -4.04 7.24 1.78
CA LEU A 74 -3.87 8.43 0.97
C LEU A 74 -3.64 9.61 1.90
N VAL A 75 -2.50 10.27 1.76
CA VAL A 75 -2.17 11.48 2.51
C VAL A 75 -2.44 12.68 1.61
N VAL A 76 -3.34 13.57 2.01
CA VAL A 76 -3.65 14.81 1.27
C VAL A 76 -3.51 16.00 2.20
N ASN A 77 -2.66 16.97 1.84
CA ASN A 77 -2.38 18.15 2.68
C ASN A 77 -2.02 17.79 4.14
N GLY A 78 -1.23 16.73 4.33
CA GLY A 78 -0.81 16.23 5.65
C GLY A 78 -1.86 15.45 6.45
N LYS A 79 -3.07 15.25 5.91
CA LYS A 79 -4.09 14.37 6.52
C LYS A 79 -4.02 12.99 5.90
N GLU A 80 -3.76 11.97 6.72
CA GLU A 80 -3.79 10.57 6.31
C GLU A 80 -5.23 10.03 6.35
N ARG A 81 -5.67 9.38 5.28
CA ARG A 81 -6.94 8.65 5.20
C ARG A 81 -6.67 7.23 4.73
N LYS A 82 -7.21 6.24 5.43
CA LYS A 82 -7.19 4.86 4.95
C LYS A 82 -8.14 4.73 3.77
N VAL A 83 -7.64 4.23 2.65
CA VAL A 83 -8.39 4.01 1.40
C VAL A 83 -8.43 2.54 1.00
N PHE A 84 -7.65 1.70 1.67
CA PHE A 84 -7.59 0.26 1.41
C PHE A 84 -7.30 -0.52 2.69
N ASP A 85 -8.03 -1.61 2.93
CA ASP A 85 -7.76 -2.62 3.94
C ASP A 85 -8.10 -3.98 3.32
N GLY A 86 -7.10 -4.84 3.13
CA GLY A 86 -7.31 -6.10 2.41
C GLY A 86 -6.15 -7.08 2.57
N MET A 87 -6.20 -8.17 1.79
CA MET A 87 -5.09 -9.11 1.68
C MET A 87 -4.48 -9.04 0.28
N LEU A 88 -3.15 -8.99 0.22
CA LEU A 88 -2.39 -9.15 -1.00
C LEU A 88 -1.98 -10.62 -1.11
N ASP A 89 -2.39 -11.27 -2.19
CA ASP A 89 -2.08 -12.68 -2.43
C ASP A 89 -1.17 -12.82 -3.66
N PRO A 90 -0.01 -13.49 -3.57
CA PRO A 90 0.92 -13.59 -4.70
C PRO A 90 0.37 -14.42 -5.87
N ARG A 91 -0.68 -15.24 -5.65
CA ARG A 91 -1.34 -16.04 -6.71
C ARG A 91 -2.58 -15.36 -7.29
N LYS A 92 -3.17 -14.42 -6.54
CA LYS A 92 -4.28 -13.57 -6.96
C LYS A 92 -4.05 -12.16 -6.42
N PRO A 93 -3.13 -11.40 -7.04
CA PRO A 93 -2.76 -10.07 -6.55
C PRO A 93 -3.96 -9.12 -6.52
N LEU A 94 -4.99 -9.42 -7.32
CA LEU A 94 -6.25 -8.69 -7.44
C LEU A 94 -7.47 -9.55 -7.06
N SER A 95 -7.36 -10.47 -6.09
CA SER A 95 -8.55 -10.84 -5.32
C SER A 95 -8.86 -9.71 -4.34
N ILE A 96 -9.16 -8.55 -4.93
CA ILE A 96 -9.81 -7.42 -4.29
C ILE A 96 -11.17 -7.99 -3.89
N HIS A 97 -11.27 -8.62 -2.72
CA HIS A 97 -12.48 -8.37 -1.96
C HIS A 97 -12.39 -6.88 -1.71
N GLN A 98 -13.11 -6.11 -2.54
CA GLN A 98 -13.65 -4.84 -2.11
C GLN A 98 -14.47 -5.19 -0.87
N THR A 99 -13.82 -5.34 0.28
CA THR A 99 -14.49 -5.08 1.54
C THR A 99 -14.73 -3.58 1.51
N GLU A 100 -15.85 -3.23 0.89
CA GLU A 100 -16.77 -2.19 1.32
C GLU A 100 -16.07 -1.18 2.24
N THR A 101 -15.28 -0.30 1.64
CA THR A 101 -15.20 1.05 2.16
C THR A 101 -16.24 1.88 1.41
N GLU A 102 -17.48 1.35 1.39
CA GLU A 102 -18.66 2.19 1.44
C GLU A 102 -18.52 2.94 2.76
N GLN A 103 -17.79 4.06 2.73
CA GLN A 103 -18.11 5.14 3.65
C GLN A 103 -19.55 5.48 3.32
N GLU A 104 -20.47 5.00 4.15
CA GLU A 104 -21.75 5.62 4.42
C GLU A 104 -21.47 7.12 4.63
N PHE A 105 -21.48 7.89 3.54
CA PHE A 105 -21.84 9.29 3.58
C PHE A 105 -23.34 9.25 3.82
N GLU A 106 -23.75 9.20 5.09
CA GLU A 106 -25.08 9.68 5.45
C GLU A 106 -25.15 11.13 4.96
N GLU A 107 -25.88 11.32 3.87
CA GLU A 107 -26.51 12.58 3.53
C GLU A 107 -27.38 12.98 4.73
N GLU A 108 -26.87 13.86 5.59
CA GLU A 108 -27.73 14.68 6.44
C GLU A 108 -28.44 15.67 5.49
N GLU A 109 -29.58 15.23 4.96
CA GLU A 109 -30.66 16.12 4.50
C GLU A 109 -31.11 16.97 5.70
N ASP A 110 -30.49 18.14 5.88
CA ASP A 110 -31.09 19.21 6.68
C ASP A 110 -32.19 19.85 5.84
N GLU A 111 -33.39 19.29 5.97
CA GLU A 111 -34.68 19.91 5.66
C GLU A 111 -34.73 21.36 6.16
N TYR A 112 -34.93 22.33 5.26
CA TYR A 112 -35.50 23.65 5.57
C TYR A 112 -36.42 24.15 4.46
#